data_AF-A0A965TCL5-F1
#
_entry.id   AF-A0A965TCL5-F1
#
_cell.length_a   1.000
_cell.length_b   1.000
_cell.length_c   1.000
_cell.angle_alpha   90.00
_cell.angle_beta   90.00
_cell.angle_gamma   90.00
#
_symmetry.space_group_name_H-M   'P 1'
#
loop_
_entity.id
_entity.type
_entity.pdbx_description
1 polymer ?
#
loop_
_entity_poly.entity_id
_entity_poly.type
_entity_poly.pdbx_seq_one_letter_code
_entity_poly.pdbx_strand_id
1 'polypeptide(L)'
;SSSYVGVLNRAKDINGLYQDDNENGYTYRNYEDNLLIGGLDHRTGRLDDKDKYSTLSERAGDKKLAGDMTHYWSANDCITFDALPFIGYYSKCSKDIFIISGFNKWGMANAMVGASLLCDMIYCNHNKYEALFSPQRRLPFNCDFLRNALCVVKNLVIKPLLLPCRSYESLNLGEGDIVMYHGRKRAVYKDENGELHINKPLCAHLKCQLQFNAVDRTWDCPCHGSRFDIDGNVMTAPSVKNLEKIDSKK
;
A
#
# COMPACT_ATOMS: atom_id res chain seq x y z
N SER A 1 3.66 2.54 0.97
CA SER A 1 2.82 3.75 0.98
C SER A 1 1.74 3.53 -0.04
N SER A 2 0.51 3.84 0.33
CA SER A 2 -0.66 3.70 -0.52
C SER A 2 -1.07 5.08 -1.01
N SER A 3 -1.45 5.17 -2.28
CA SER A 3 -1.93 6.40 -2.91
C SER A 3 -3.07 6.09 -3.87
N TYR A 4 -3.92 7.08 -4.11
CA TYR A 4 -5.12 6.93 -4.91
C TYR A 4 -5.06 7.83 -6.14
N VAL A 5 -5.68 7.37 -7.22
CA VAL A 5 -5.85 8.14 -8.46
C VAL A 5 -7.31 8.08 -8.88
N GLY A 6 -7.83 9.22 -9.30
CA GLY A 6 -9.13 9.35 -9.97
C GLY A 6 -8.96 9.92 -11.38
N VAL A 7 -9.81 9.48 -12.30
CA VAL A 7 -9.88 9.95 -13.68
C VAL A 7 -11.19 10.67 -13.90
N LEU A 8 -11.13 11.96 -14.20
CA LEU A 8 -12.29 12.81 -14.45
C LEU A 8 -12.40 13.08 -15.95
N ASN A 9 -13.58 12.85 -16.53
CA ASN A 9 -13.82 13.07 -17.96
C ASN A 9 -14.00 14.56 -18.32
N ARG A 10 -14.06 14.88 -19.62
CA ARG A 10 -14.38 16.25 -20.11
C ARG A 10 -13.49 17.32 -19.46
N ALA A 11 -12.23 16.97 -19.26
CA ALA A 11 -11.29 17.85 -18.60
C ALA A 11 -10.86 18.97 -19.53
N LYS A 12 -10.70 20.17 -18.98
CA LYS A 12 -9.91 21.19 -19.65
C LYS A 12 -8.46 20.75 -19.69
N ASP A 13 -7.80 21.05 -20.78
CA ASP A 13 -6.34 20.93 -20.87
C ASP A 13 -5.71 21.96 -19.92
N ILE A 14 -4.96 21.47 -18.93
CA ILE A 14 -4.21 22.29 -17.99
C ILE A 14 -2.77 22.57 -18.47
N ASN A 15 -2.38 22.06 -19.64
CA ASN A 15 -1.08 22.27 -20.29
C ASN A 15 0.13 21.86 -19.44
N GLY A 16 0.04 20.72 -18.75
CA GLY A 16 1.21 20.20 -18.03
C GLY A 16 0.91 19.14 -16.98
N LEU A 17 1.93 18.87 -16.18
CA LEU A 17 1.87 18.07 -14.97
C LEU A 17 2.17 18.99 -13.79
N TYR A 18 1.27 18.99 -12.81
CA TYR A 18 1.37 19.79 -11.61
C TYR A 18 1.44 18.89 -10.39
N GLN A 19 2.30 19.25 -9.46
CA GLN A 19 2.40 18.63 -8.15
C GLN A 19 2.36 19.74 -7.11
N ASP A 20 1.43 19.60 -6.18
CA ASP A 20 1.30 20.47 -5.02
C ASP A 20 2.55 20.35 -4.13
N ASP A 21 2.99 21.45 -3.54
CA ASP A 21 4.20 21.53 -2.72
C ASP A 21 4.00 20.98 -1.31
N ASN A 22 2.74 20.80 -0.91
CA ASN A 22 2.37 20.25 0.39
C ASN A 22 2.66 18.75 0.50
N GLU A 23 3.06 18.28 1.69
CA GLU A 23 3.32 16.85 1.97
C GLU A 23 2.14 15.92 1.68
N ASN A 24 0.91 16.41 1.82
CA ASN A 24 -0.33 15.69 1.48
C ASN A 24 -1.01 16.29 0.23
N GLY A 25 -0.19 16.87 -0.64
CA GLY A 25 -0.60 17.53 -1.85
C GLY A 25 -1.17 16.57 -2.91
N TYR A 26 -1.71 17.16 -3.96
CA TYR A 26 -2.29 16.44 -5.09
C TYR A 26 -1.41 16.58 -6.33
N THR A 27 -1.47 15.58 -7.21
CA THR A 27 -0.89 15.64 -8.55
C THR A 27 -2.00 15.76 -9.59
N TYR A 28 -1.73 16.51 -10.64
CA TYR A 28 -2.67 16.74 -11.75
C TYR A 28 -1.93 16.54 -13.06
N ARG A 29 -2.52 15.80 -13.99
CA ARG A 29 -2.06 15.74 -15.38
C ARG A 29 -3.19 15.38 -16.32
N ASN A 30 -3.18 15.93 -17.53
CA ASN A 30 -4.09 15.46 -18.57
C ASN A 30 -3.66 14.10 -19.13
N TYR A 31 -4.64 13.33 -19.59
CA TYR A 31 -4.47 12.21 -20.49
C TYR A 31 -5.65 12.19 -21.44
N GLU A 32 -5.40 12.49 -22.72
CA GLU A 32 -6.45 12.76 -23.70
C GLU A 32 -7.45 13.81 -23.14
N ASP A 33 -8.75 13.56 -23.26
CA ASP A 33 -9.81 14.46 -22.77
C ASP A 33 -10.11 14.29 -21.26
N ASN A 34 -9.20 13.66 -20.50
CA ASN A 34 -9.36 13.36 -19.08
C ASN A 34 -8.33 14.06 -18.21
N LEU A 35 -8.68 14.26 -16.94
CA LEU A 35 -7.79 14.74 -15.88
C LEU A 35 -7.52 13.59 -14.91
N LEU A 36 -6.25 13.26 -14.71
CA LEU A 36 -5.81 12.38 -13.65
C LEU A 36 -5.48 13.23 -12.44
N ILE A 37 -6.17 12.98 -11.33
CA ILE A 37 -5.86 13.54 -10.02
C ILE A 37 -5.32 12.43 -9.12
N GLY A 38 -4.12 12.62 -8.55
CA GLY A 38 -3.50 11.69 -7.63
C GLY A 38 -3.28 12.30 -6.26
N GLY A 39 -3.25 11.49 -5.20
CA GLY A 39 -2.88 11.95 -3.86
C GLY A 39 -3.39 11.05 -2.75
N LEU A 40 -3.63 11.66 -1.58
CA LEU A 40 -4.12 11.00 -0.36
C LEU A 40 -3.19 9.88 0.13
N ASP A 41 -1.90 10.22 0.10
CA ASP A 41 -0.82 9.35 0.51
C ASP A 41 -0.92 8.98 1.98
N HIS A 42 -0.78 7.69 2.25
CA HIS A 42 -0.77 7.22 3.62
C HIS A 42 -0.01 5.91 3.71
N ARG A 43 0.30 5.51 4.94
CA ARG A 43 0.92 4.21 5.17
C ARG A 43 -0.07 3.09 4.85
N THR A 44 0.37 2.12 4.06
CA THR A 44 -0.40 0.91 3.75
C THR A 44 -0.87 0.19 5.01
N GLY A 45 -2.13 -0.20 5.04
CA GLY A 45 -2.79 -0.81 6.20
C GLY A 45 -3.07 0.15 7.37
N ARG A 46 -2.76 1.45 7.25
CA ARG A 46 -3.28 2.49 8.15
C ARG A 46 -4.51 3.10 7.50
N LEU A 47 -5.65 2.51 7.77
CA LEU A 47 -6.90 2.89 7.14
C LEU A 47 -7.58 3.95 8.00
N ASP A 48 -8.08 5.00 7.36
CA ASP A 48 -9.04 5.93 7.94
C ASP A 48 -10.41 5.73 7.28
N ASP A 49 -11.46 6.15 7.97
CA ASP A 49 -12.84 5.90 7.54
C ASP A 49 -13.30 6.83 6.41
N LYS A 50 -12.40 7.65 5.85
CA LYS A 50 -12.76 8.60 4.79
C LYS A 50 -12.66 7.93 3.44
N ASP A 51 -13.75 7.98 2.70
CA ASP A 51 -13.76 7.61 1.30
C ASP A 51 -12.78 8.50 0.51
N LYS A 52 -11.69 7.87 0.08
CA LYS A 52 -10.56 8.51 -0.60
C LYS A 52 -10.95 8.94 -2.02
N TYR A 53 -11.77 8.16 -2.70
CA TYR A 53 -12.20 8.47 -4.05
C TYR A 53 -13.18 9.64 -4.04
N SER A 54 -14.13 9.65 -3.09
CA SER A 54 -15.00 10.82 -2.88
C SER A 54 -14.19 12.07 -2.54
N THR A 55 -13.19 11.95 -1.66
CA THR A 55 -12.29 13.08 -1.32
C THR A 55 -11.53 13.60 -2.55
N LEU A 56 -11.02 12.72 -3.41
CA LEU A 56 -10.37 13.12 -4.67
C LEU A 56 -11.36 13.83 -5.62
N SER A 57 -12.58 13.30 -5.74
CA SER A 57 -13.64 13.90 -6.56
C SER A 57 -14.03 15.29 -6.06
N GLU A 58 -14.18 15.45 -4.74
CA GLU A 58 -14.46 16.75 -4.10
C GLU A 58 -13.31 17.72 -4.28
N ARG A 59 -12.06 17.26 -4.18
CA ARG A 59 -10.88 18.11 -4.35
C ARG A 59 -10.71 18.60 -5.77
N ALA A 60 -11.05 17.76 -6.75
CA ALA A 60 -11.09 18.17 -8.14
C ALA A 60 -12.02 19.38 -8.36
N GLY A 61 -13.01 19.56 -7.47
CA GLY A 61 -13.37 20.85 -6.85
C GLY A 61 -13.96 21.95 -7.73
N ASP A 62 -13.90 21.81 -9.04
CA ASP A 62 -14.52 22.70 -10.00
C ASP A 62 -14.98 21.90 -11.21
N LYS A 63 -16.30 21.75 -11.37
CA LYS A 63 -16.91 21.16 -12.57
C LYS A 63 -16.50 21.89 -13.86
N LYS A 64 -15.89 23.07 -13.77
CA LYS A 64 -15.31 23.80 -14.90
C LYS A 64 -13.94 23.28 -15.35
N LEU A 65 -13.23 22.54 -14.50
CA LEU A 65 -11.93 21.92 -14.80
C LEU A 65 -12.09 20.49 -15.30
N ALA A 66 -13.03 19.71 -14.75
CA ALA A 66 -13.35 18.37 -15.24
C ALA A 66 -14.77 17.94 -14.83
N GLY A 67 -15.30 16.94 -15.53
CA GLY A 67 -16.61 16.32 -15.32
C GLY A 67 -16.60 15.22 -14.27
N ASP A 68 -17.25 14.10 -14.56
CA ASP A 68 -17.48 13.03 -13.58
C ASP A 68 -16.28 12.07 -13.49
N MET A 69 -16.06 11.49 -12.31
CA MET A 69 -15.05 10.45 -12.12
C MET A 69 -15.51 9.17 -12.81
N THR A 70 -14.75 8.72 -13.81
CA THR A 70 -15.09 7.53 -14.62
C THR A 70 -14.31 6.29 -14.20
N HIS A 71 -13.09 6.48 -13.72
CA HIS A 71 -12.20 5.42 -13.29
C HIS A 71 -11.43 5.87 -12.07
N TYR A 72 -11.06 4.91 -11.22
CA TYR A 72 -10.26 5.15 -10.04
C TYR A 72 -9.54 3.88 -9.64
N TRP A 73 -8.38 4.03 -9.00
CA TRP A 73 -7.61 2.92 -8.46
C TRP A 73 -6.67 3.38 -7.34
N SER A 74 -6.17 2.42 -6.59
CA SER A 74 -5.11 2.62 -5.60
C SER A 74 -3.83 1.91 -6.04
N ALA A 75 -2.68 2.41 -5.60
CA ALA A 75 -1.37 1.81 -5.83
C ALA A 75 -0.54 1.81 -4.54
N ASN A 76 0.43 0.88 -4.48
CA ASN A 76 1.30 0.71 -3.33
C ASN A 76 2.77 0.77 -3.74
N ASP A 77 3.53 1.65 -3.10
CA ASP A 77 4.96 1.83 -3.33
C ASP A 77 5.79 1.49 -2.09
N CYS A 78 6.93 0.85 -2.32
CA CYS A 78 7.97 0.68 -1.31
C CYS A 78 8.68 2.01 -1.09
N ILE A 79 8.63 2.53 0.15
CA ILE A 79 9.25 3.80 0.51
C ILE A 79 10.52 3.55 1.34
N THR A 80 11.65 4.13 0.93
CA THR A 80 12.91 4.14 1.67
C THR A 80 12.99 5.32 2.62
N PHE A 81 13.81 5.20 3.68
CA PHE A 81 13.90 6.22 4.72
C PHE A 81 14.66 7.49 4.31
N ASP A 82 15.36 7.46 3.19
CA ASP A 82 16.22 8.53 2.68
C ASP A 82 15.83 9.00 1.27
N ALA A 83 14.64 8.63 0.81
CA ALA A 83 14.09 9.00 -0.48
C ALA A 83 14.88 8.50 -1.73
N LEU A 84 15.90 7.63 -1.57
CA LEU A 84 16.63 7.03 -2.69
C LEU A 84 16.30 5.55 -2.89
N PRO A 85 16.25 5.04 -4.13
CA PRO A 85 16.09 3.61 -4.40
C PRO A 85 17.27 2.78 -3.89
N PHE A 86 17.00 1.50 -3.62
CA PHE A 86 18.02 0.48 -3.38
C PHE A 86 18.36 -0.21 -4.70
N ILE A 87 19.59 -0.06 -5.16
CA ILE A 87 20.09 -0.66 -6.40
C ILE A 87 21.49 -1.24 -6.12
N GLY A 88 21.66 -2.54 -6.28
CA GLY A 88 22.96 -3.22 -6.14
C GLY A 88 22.84 -4.61 -5.52
N TYR A 89 23.93 -5.12 -4.93
CA TYR A 89 23.95 -6.44 -4.30
C TYR A 89 22.90 -6.56 -3.20
N TYR A 90 22.22 -7.71 -3.12
CA TYR A 90 21.21 -7.96 -2.08
C TYR A 90 21.84 -8.00 -0.68
N SER A 91 23.00 -8.64 -0.53
CA SER A 91 23.73 -8.70 0.74
C SER A 91 25.24 -8.70 0.52
N LYS A 92 26.00 -8.38 1.56
CA LYS A 92 27.48 -8.41 1.51
C LYS A 92 28.04 -9.82 1.20
N CYS A 93 27.26 -10.86 1.49
CA CYS A 93 27.68 -12.26 1.35
C CYS A 93 27.20 -12.91 0.04
N SER A 94 26.31 -12.27 -0.71
CA SER A 94 25.78 -12.80 -1.97
C SER A 94 26.15 -11.83 -3.09
N LYS A 95 27.12 -12.23 -3.91
CA LYS A 95 27.59 -11.44 -5.05
C LYS A 95 26.83 -11.71 -6.34
N ASP A 96 25.96 -12.73 -6.35
CA ASP A 96 25.23 -13.16 -7.54
C ASP A 96 23.74 -12.78 -7.50
N ILE A 97 23.31 -12.09 -6.44
CA ILE A 97 21.93 -11.63 -6.27
C ILE A 97 21.93 -10.11 -6.17
N PHE A 98 21.21 -9.48 -7.10
CA PHE A 98 21.00 -8.04 -7.14
C PHE A 98 19.56 -7.69 -6.75
N ILE A 99 19.36 -6.49 -6.23
CA ILE A 99 18.06 -5.91 -5.94
C ILE A 99 17.96 -4.53 -6.57
N ILE A 100 16.77 -4.21 -7.06
CA ILE A 100 16.37 -2.90 -7.57
C ILE A 100 14.95 -2.61 -7.06
N SER A 101 14.83 -1.75 -6.05
CA SER A 101 13.54 -1.51 -5.37
C SER A 101 13.54 -0.17 -4.62
N GLY A 102 12.42 0.15 -3.97
CA GLY A 102 12.31 1.34 -3.11
C GLY A 102 12.32 2.67 -3.87
N PHE A 103 11.70 2.70 -5.05
CA PHE A 103 11.72 3.88 -5.93
C PHE A 103 10.93 5.08 -5.44
N ASN A 104 10.23 4.99 -4.30
CA ASN A 104 9.51 6.09 -3.70
C ASN A 104 8.52 6.76 -4.65
N LYS A 105 7.80 5.95 -5.46
CA LYS A 105 6.86 6.39 -6.52
C LYS A 105 7.49 6.88 -7.82
N TRP A 106 8.80 7.09 -7.84
CA TRP A 106 9.54 7.58 -9.01
C TRP A 106 10.15 6.44 -9.84
N GLY A 107 9.49 5.29 -9.90
CA GLY A 107 10.00 4.09 -10.57
C GLY A 107 10.27 4.31 -12.05
N MET A 108 9.34 4.96 -12.75
CA MET A 108 9.50 5.24 -14.19
C MET A 108 10.67 6.20 -14.47
N ALA A 109 10.84 7.25 -13.66
CA ALA A 109 11.92 8.22 -13.84
C ALA A 109 13.30 7.64 -13.50
N ASN A 110 13.36 6.76 -12.49
CA ASN A 110 14.62 6.18 -12.00
C ASN A 110 14.95 4.80 -12.59
N ALA A 111 14.09 4.24 -13.44
CA ALA A 111 14.29 2.91 -14.02
C ALA A 111 15.62 2.80 -14.77
N MET A 112 15.93 3.81 -15.59
CA MET A 112 17.17 3.81 -16.39
C MET A 112 18.43 3.96 -15.53
N VAL A 113 18.35 4.75 -14.44
CA VAL A 113 19.45 4.86 -13.47
C VAL A 113 19.73 3.49 -12.85
N GLY A 114 18.68 2.80 -12.42
CA GLY A 114 18.81 1.48 -11.84
C GLY A 114 19.32 0.43 -12.82
N ALA A 115 18.79 0.41 -14.05
CA ALA A 115 19.25 -0.50 -15.09
C ALA A 115 20.72 -0.29 -15.46
N SER A 116 21.14 0.96 -15.68
CA SER A 116 22.53 1.30 -15.99
C SER A 116 23.48 0.87 -14.89
N LEU A 117 23.12 1.14 -13.63
CA LEU A 117 23.97 0.81 -12.48
C LEU A 117 24.12 -0.71 -12.32
N LEU A 118 23.03 -1.47 -12.46
CA LEU A 118 23.12 -2.94 -12.43
C LEU A 118 23.91 -3.50 -13.61
N CYS A 119 23.74 -2.98 -14.82
CA CYS A 119 24.54 -3.40 -15.98
C CYS A 119 26.04 -3.18 -15.72
N ASP A 120 26.43 -2.01 -15.23
CA ASP A 120 27.83 -1.73 -14.89
C ASP A 120 28.37 -2.73 -13.84
N MET A 121 27.60 -3.01 -12.79
CA MET A 121 28.00 -3.98 -11.77
C MET A 121 28.16 -5.41 -12.34
N ILE A 122 27.26 -5.84 -13.23
CA ILE A 122 27.30 -7.16 -13.87
C ILE A 122 28.51 -7.29 -14.80
N TYR A 123 28.85 -6.24 -15.54
CA TYR A 123 30.04 -6.21 -16.41
C TYR A 123 31.33 -5.84 -15.67
N CYS A 124 31.29 -5.69 -14.34
CA CYS A 124 32.42 -5.26 -13.52
C CYS A 124 33.01 -3.89 -13.94
N ASN A 125 32.18 -3.00 -14.48
CA ASN A 125 32.53 -1.62 -14.77
C ASN A 125 32.43 -0.76 -13.50
N HIS A 126 33.36 0.17 -13.33
CA HIS A 126 33.31 1.11 -12.21
C HIS A 126 32.17 2.13 -12.41
N ASN A 127 31.27 2.23 -11.43
CA ASN A 127 30.21 3.24 -11.39
C ASN A 127 30.29 4.08 -10.10
N LYS A 128 30.48 5.40 -10.25
CA LYS A 128 30.64 6.33 -9.11
C LYS A 128 29.40 6.44 -8.22
N TYR A 129 28.23 5.98 -8.67
CA TYR A 129 26.96 6.04 -7.94
C TYR A 129 26.63 4.74 -7.19
N GLU A 130 27.45 3.68 -7.31
CA GLU A 130 27.20 2.39 -6.66
C GLU A 130 26.98 2.52 -5.13
N ALA A 131 27.88 3.26 -4.46
CA ALA A 131 27.78 3.47 -3.00
C ALA A 131 26.53 4.27 -2.59
N LEU A 132 26.07 5.18 -3.45
CA LEU A 132 24.90 6.04 -3.19
C LEU A 132 23.60 5.24 -3.20
N PHE A 133 23.45 4.30 -4.13
CA PHE A 133 22.25 3.49 -4.26
C PHE A 133 22.35 2.12 -3.58
N SER A 134 23.53 1.75 -3.07
CA SER A 134 23.77 0.47 -2.40
C SER A 134 22.68 0.15 -1.36
N PRO A 135 22.12 -1.07 -1.38
CA PRO A 135 21.21 -1.54 -0.33
C PRO A 135 21.86 -1.64 1.06
N GLN A 136 23.19 -1.61 1.12
CA GLN A 136 23.96 -1.63 2.37
C GLN A 136 24.42 -0.23 2.81
N ARG A 137 23.97 0.84 2.15
CA ARG A 137 24.29 2.20 2.55
C ARG A 137 23.74 2.53 3.94
N ARG A 138 24.34 3.53 4.59
CA ARG A 138 23.89 3.99 5.90
C ARG A 138 22.59 4.78 5.75
N LEU A 139 21.53 4.31 6.40
CA LEU A 139 20.24 4.99 6.43
C LEU A 139 20.14 5.95 7.62
N PRO A 140 19.42 7.07 7.47
CA PRO A 140 19.14 7.99 8.57
C PRO A 140 18.19 7.33 9.59
N PHE A 141 18.49 7.48 10.87
CA PHE A 141 17.58 7.09 11.94
C PHE A 141 16.65 8.27 12.24
N ASN A 142 15.47 8.28 11.63
CA ASN A 142 14.52 9.39 11.73
C ASN A 142 13.22 9.00 12.46
N CYS A 143 12.33 9.97 12.66
CA CYS A 143 11.04 9.75 13.31
C CYS A 143 10.19 8.71 12.58
N ASP A 144 10.29 8.62 11.25
CA ASP A 144 9.51 7.66 10.47
C ASP A 144 10.02 6.24 10.63
N PHE A 145 11.33 6.02 10.80
CA PHE A 145 11.87 4.73 11.21
C PHE A 145 11.25 4.26 12.53
N LEU A 146 11.26 5.13 13.55
CA LEU A 146 10.72 4.80 14.87
C LEU A 146 9.20 4.54 14.80
N ARG A 147 8.44 5.38 14.10
CA ARG A 147 7.00 5.17 13.87
C ARG A 147 6.72 3.85 13.16
N ASN A 148 7.55 3.48 12.19
CA ASN A 148 7.41 2.22 11.46
C ASN A 148 7.68 1.03 12.37
N ALA A 149 8.78 1.05 13.13
CA ALA A 149 9.12 0.01 14.10
C ALA A 149 8.02 -0.18 15.16
N LEU A 150 7.53 0.91 15.76
CA LEU A 150 6.46 0.87 16.76
C LEU A 150 5.17 0.25 16.21
N CYS A 151 4.79 0.60 14.98
CA CYS A 151 3.63 0.01 14.34
C CYS A 151 3.80 -1.50 14.07
N VAL A 152 5.00 -1.94 13.67
CA VAL A 152 5.28 -3.37 13.50
C VAL A 152 5.11 -4.09 14.83
N VAL A 153 5.75 -3.62 15.91
CA VAL A 153 5.61 -4.20 17.26
C VAL A 153 4.14 -4.25 17.70
N LYS A 154 3.41 -3.14 17.52
CA LYS A 154 1.99 -3.04 17.85
C LYS A 154 1.15 -4.12 17.15
N ASN A 155 1.34 -4.32 15.85
CA ASN A 155 0.49 -5.22 15.07
C ASN A 155 1.00 -6.67 15.07
N LEU A 156 2.29 -6.91 15.33
CA LEU A 156 2.88 -8.23 15.40
C LEU A 156 2.72 -8.90 16.76
N VAL A 157 2.77 -8.12 17.85
CA VAL A 157 2.78 -8.65 19.22
C VAL A 157 1.54 -8.22 19.99
N ILE A 158 1.29 -6.92 20.10
CA ILE A 158 0.27 -6.38 21.01
C ILE A 158 -1.14 -6.71 20.51
N LYS A 159 -1.49 -6.29 19.29
CA LYS A 159 -2.84 -6.49 18.74
C LYS A 159 -3.24 -7.97 18.69
N PRO A 160 -2.41 -8.92 18.24
CA PRO A 160 -2.77 -10.34 18.23
C PRO A 160 -3.20 -10.87 19.59
N LEU A 161 -2.56 -10.42 20.69
CA LEU A 161 -2.84 -10.83 22.06
C LEU A 161 -4.13 -10.22 22.64
N LEU A 162 -4.56 -9.05 22.15
CA LEU A 162 -5.79 -8.41 22.60
C LEU A 162 -7.02 -9.10 22.02
N LEU A 163 -8.01 -9.39 22.86
CA LEU A 163 -9.31 -9.89 22.41
C LEU A 163 -10.16 -8.73 21.87
N PRO A 164 -10.83 -8.89 20.72
CA PRO A 164 -11.78 -7.89 20.24
C PRO A 164 -13.02 -7.86 21.14
N CYS A 165 -13.53 -6.65 21.41
CA CYS A 165 -14.77 -6.46 22.17
C CYS A 165 -16.02 -6.67 21.31
N ARG A 166 -15.87 -6.63 19.98
CA ARG A 166 -16.96 -6.71 19.02
C ARG A 166 -17.18 -8.15 18.55
N SER A 167 -18.44 -8.55 18.43
CA SER A 167 -18.84 -9.85 17.88
C SER A 167 -19.31 -9.71 16.43
N TYR A 168 -19.17 -10.77 15.65
CA TYR A 168 -19.51 -10.79 14.22
C TYR A 168 -20.99 -10.45 13.93
N GLU A 169 -21.90 -10.73 14.85
CA GLU A 169 -23.33 -10.43 14.70
C GLU A 169 -23.59 -8.91 14.57
N SER A 170 -22.69 -8.09 15.12
CA SER A 170 -22.80 -6.62 15.05
C SER A 170 -22.26 -6.01 13.76
N LEU A 171 -21.75 -6.83 12.82
CA LEU A 171 -21.29 -6.35 11.53
C LEU A 171 -22.49 -6.01 10.64
N ASN A 172 -22.44 -4.82 10.04
CA ASN A 172 -23.37 -4.39 8.99
C ASN A 172 -23.03 -5.10 7.67
N LEU A 173 -23.96 -5.03 6.71
CA LEU A 173 -23.70 -5.48 5.34
C LEU A 173 -22.59 -4.62 4.72
N GLY A 174 -21.67 -5.25 4.00
CA GLY A 174 -20.49 -4.60 3.42
C GLY A 174 -19.41 -4.24 4.45
N GLU A 175 -19.53 -4.67 5.71
CA GLU A 175 -18.58 -4.35 6.77
C GLU A 175 -17.64 -5.52 7.08
N GLY A 176 -16.37 -5.21 7.35
CA GLY A 176 -15.39 -6.18 7.81
C GLY A 176 -14.57 -5.67 8.99
N ASP A 177 -14.26 -6.56 9.94
CA ASP A 177 -13.44 -6.23 11.09
C ASP A 177 -12.81 -7.50 11.72
N ILE A 178 -11.86 -7.29 12.64
CA ILE A 178 -11.34 -8.34 13.51
C ILE A 178 -12.27 -8.50 14.72
N VAL A 179 -13.11 -9.52 14.69
CA VAL A 179 -14.19 -9.75 15.66
C VAL A 179 -14.05 -11.09 16.39
N MET A 180 -14.82 -11.25 17.46
CA MET A 180 -15.09 -12.56 18.03
C MET A 180 -16.07 -13.32 17.14
N TYR A 181 -15.72 -14.56 16.78
CA TYR A 181 -16.55 -15.51 16.04
C TYR A 181 -16.42 -16.89 16.71
N HIS A 182 -17.52 -17.41 17.24
CA HIS A 182 -17.56 -18.66 18.04
C HIS A 182 -16.42 -18.76 19.08
N GLY A 183 -16.27 -17.71 19.89
CA GLY A 183 -15.27 -17.67 20.98
C GLY A 183 -13.81 -17.55 20.50
N ARG A 184 -13.56 -17.36 19.20
CA ARG A 184 -12.22 -17.16 18.65
C ARG A 184 -12.14 -15.89 17.83
N LYS A 185 -10.99 -15.22 17.90
CA LYS A 185 -10.71 -14.04 17.09
C LYS A 185 -10.57 -14.38 15.60
N ARG A 186 -11.29 -13.68 14.74
CA ARG A 186 -11.32 -13.89 13.28
C ARG A 186 -11.33 -12.57 12.52
N ALA A 187 -10.82 -12.61 11.29
CA ALA A 187 -11.10 -11.58 10.30
C ALA A 187 -12.41 -11.98 9.61
N VAL A 188 -13.46 -11.19 9.80
CA VAL A 188 -14.78 -11.47 9.25
C VAL A 188 -15.22 -10.30 8.41
N TYR A 189 -15.66 -10.58 7.18
CA TYR A 189 -16.36 -9.64 6.32
C TYR A 189 -17.77 -10.18 6.08
N LYS A 190 -18.78 -9.31 6.18
CA LYS A 190 -20.17 -9.63 5.88
C LYS A 190 -20.53 -8.97 4.56
N ASP A 191 -20.85 -9.78 3.55
CA ASP A 191 -21.17 -9.27 2.22
C ASP A 191 -22.57 -8.63 2.18
N GLU A 192 -22.95 -8.13 1.00
CA GLU A 192 -24.25 -7.47 0.78
C GLU A 192 -25.43 -8.45 0.87
N ASN A 193 -25.19 -9.75 0.68
CA ASN A 193 -26.20 -10.81 0.82
C ASN A 193 -26.30 -11.33 2.25
N GLY A 194 -25.43 -10.89 3.15
CA GLY A 194 -25.32 -11.35 4.53
C GLY A 194 -24.45 -12.60 4.72
N GLU A 195 -23.76 -13.07 3.68
CA GLU A 195 -22.78 -14.14 3.75
C GLU A 195 -21.52 -13.68 4.49
N LEU A 196 -20.96 -14.57 5.33
CA LEU A 196 -19.77 -14.29 6.12
C LEU A 196 -18.53 -14.90 5.46
N HIS A 197 -17.58 -14.05 5.08
CA HIS A 197 -16.25 -14.44 4.65
C HIS A 197 -15.30 -14.42 5.85
N ILE A 198 -14.83 -15.60 6.27
CA ILE A 198 -14.12 -15.78 7.53
C ILE A 198 -12.70 -16.26 7.26
N ASN A 199 -11.73 -15.51 7.75
CA ASN A 199 -10.30 -15.79 7.61
C ASN A 199 -9.58 -15.76 8.96
N LYS A 200 -8.36 -16.30 9.00
CA LYS A 200 -7.43 -16.00 10.11
C LYS A 200 -7.19 -14.48 10.17
N PRO A 201 -7.14 -13.90 11.38
CA PRO A 201 -6.94 -12.46 11.56
C PRO A 201 -5.49 -12.01 11.35
N LEU A 202 -4.58 -12.94 11.07
CA LEU A 202 -3.13 -12.69 11.00
C LEU A 202 -2.63 -12.89 9.57
N CYS A 203 -1.80 -11.95 9.13
CA CYS A 203 -1.17 -11.95 7.82
C CYS A 203 -0.37 -13.25 7.57
N ALA A 204 -0.54 -13.85 6.40
CA ALA A 204 0.18 -15.07 6.02
C ALA A 204 1.71 -14.88 5.87
N HIS A 205 2.20 -13.64 5.75
CA HIS A 205 3.62 -13.31 5.68
C HIS A 205 4.32 -13.50 7.04
N LEU A 206 4.16 -12.54 7.96
CA LEU A 206 4.85 -12.52 9.26
C LEU A 206 3.87 -12.45 10.46
N LYS A 207 2.60 -12.81 10.26
CA LYS A 207 1.59 -12.91 11.34
C LYS A 207 1.22 -11.62 12.06
N CYS A 208 1.51 -10.45 11.48
CA CYS A 208 0.87 -9.22 11.93
C CYS A 208 -0.65 -9.30 11.81
N GLN A 209 -1.38 -8.75 12.78
CA GLN A 209 -2.82 -8.64 12.68
C GLN A 209 -3.22 -7.75 11.49
N LEU A 210 -4.18 -8.24 10.71
CA LEU A 210 -4.75 -7.56 9.56
C LEU A 210 -5.72 -6.46 9.99
N GLN A 211 -5.97 -5.53 9.08
CA GLN A 211 -7.03 -4.53 9.19
C GLN A 211 -7.88 -4.56 7.93
N PHE A 212 -9.19 -4.36 8.07
CA PHE A 212 -10.11 -4.33 6.93
C PHE A 212 -10.13 -2.94 6.29
N ASN A 213 -9.85 -2.89 4.99
CA ASN A 213 -9.95 -1.72 4.13
C ASN A 213 -11.34 -1.70 3.51
N ALA A 214 -12.22 -0.84 4.03
CA ALA A 214 -13.58 -0.71 3.53
C ALA A 214 -13.66 -0.11 2.12
N VAL A 215 -12.69 0.72 1.73
CA VAL A 215 -12.66 1.41 0.43
C VAL A 215 -12.44 0.40 -0.70
N ASP A 216 -11.43 -0.45 -0.57
CA ASP A 216 -11.07 -1.44 -1.59
C ASP A 216 -11.63 -2.86 -1.29
N ARG A 217 -12.31 -3.03 -0.14
CA ARG A 217 -12.78 -4.32 0.39
C ARG A 217 -11.67 -5.37 0.48
N THR A 218 -10.57 -5.00 1.12
CA THR A 218 -9.38 -5.87 1.28
C THR A 218 -8.95 -6.04 2.72
N TRP A 219 -8.24 -7.12 3.02
CA TRP A 219 -7.49 -7.26 4.27
C TRP A 219 -6.05 -6.80 4.06
N ASP A 220 -5.66 -5.73 4.76
CA ASP A 220 -4.36 -5.11 4.60
C ASP A 220 -3.47 -5.35 5.84
N CYS A 221 -2.20 -5.69 5.59
CA CYS A 221 -1.20 -5.85 6.64
C CYS A 221 -0.48 -4.52 6.91
N PRO A 222 -0.68 -3.88 8.09
CA PRO A 222 -0.09 -2.58 8.41
C PRO A 222 1.43 -2.60 8.61
N CYS A 223 2.01 -3.79 8.78
CA CYS A 223 3.45 -3.95 9.00
C CYS A 223 4.24 -3.81 7.70
N HIS A 224 3.94 -4.66 6.71
CA HIS A 224 4.77 -4.87 5.52
C HIS A 224 3.98 -4.75 4.20
N GLY A 225 2.67 -4.46 4.26
CA GLY A 225 1.89 -4.11 3.08
C GLY A 225 1.30 -5.27 2.28
N SER A 226 1.35 -6.52 2.74
CA SER A 226 0.61 -7.61 2.08
C SER A 226 -0.89 -7.32 2.09
N ARG A 227 -1.57 -7.58 0.98
CA ARG A 227 -3.02 -7.40 0.82
C ARG A 227 -3.68 -8.70 0.38
N PHE A 228 -4.90 -8.90 0.84
CA PHE A 228 -5.73 -10.05 0.52
C PHE A 228 -7.14 -9.58 0.17
N ASP A 229 -7.82 -10.28 -0.74
CA ASP A 229 -9.25 -10.02 -0.98
C ASP A 229 -10.10 -10.45 0.22
N ILE A 230 -11.42 -10.22 0.17
CA ILE A 230 -12.35 -10.61 1.25
C ILE A 230 -12.30 -12.11 1.59
N ASP A 231 -11.91 -12.93 0.62
CA ASP A 231 -11.76 -14.38 0.71
C ASP A 231 -10.35 -14.81 1.18
N GLY A 232 -9.45 -13.85 1.44
CA GLY A 232 -8.11 -14.15 1.89
C GLY A 232 -7.15 -14.60 0.78
N ASN A 233 -7.51 -14.50 -0.49
CA ASN A 233 -6.57 -14.73 -1.57
C ASN A 233 -5.56 -13.59 -1.65
N VAL A 234 -4.29 -13.92 -1.86
CA VAL A 234 -3.24 -12.91 -1.92
C VAL A 234 -3.40 -12.03 -3.16
N MET A 235 -3.46 -10.71 -2.95
CA MET A 235 -3.50 -9.71 -4.01
C MET A 235 -2.16 -9.01 -4.20
N THR A 236 -1.43 -8.80 -3.10
CA THR A 236 -0.17 -8.06 -3.14
C THR A 236 0.84 -8.70 -2.19
N ALA A 237 2.06 -8.87 -2.68
CA ALA A 237 3.22 -9.27 -1.90
C ALA A 237 3.47 -8.28 -0.74
N PRO A 238 4.25 -8.60 0.32
CA PRO A 238 5.24 -9.70 0.39
C PRO A 238 4.72 -11.12 0.61
N SER A 239 3.44 -11.31 0.98
CA SER A 239 2.92 -12.66 1.16
C SER A 239 2.93 -13.41 -0.16
N VAL A 240 3.31 -14.69 -0.12
CA VAL A 240 3.22 -15.63 -1.26
C VAL A 240 2.19 -16.73 -1.01
N LYS A 241 1.43 -16.59 0.08
CA LYS A 241 0.39 -17.54 0.52
C LYS A 241 -0.89 -16.78 0.80
N ASN A 242 -2.02 -17.44 0.53
CA ASN A 242 -3.35 -16.98 0.94
C ASN A 242 -3.49 -17.04 2.46
N LEU A 243 -4.47 -16.31 2.99
CA LEU A 243 -4.95 -16.52 4.35
C LEU A 243 -5.63 -17.89 4.44
N GLU A 244 -5.56 -18.48 5.62
CA GLU A 244 -6.33 -19.68 5.92
C GLU A 244 -7.80 -19.29 6.12
N LYS A 245 -8.64 -19.73 5.17
CA LYS A 245 -10.10 -19.64 5.28
C LYS A 245 -10.61 -20.54 6.41
N ILE A 246 -11.65 -20.07 7.10
CA ILE A 246 -12.32 -20.82 8.15
C ILE A 246 -13.76 -21.08 7.69
N ASP A 247 -14.14 -22.35 7.63
CA ASP A 247 -15.51 -22.71 7.28
C ASP A 247 -16.50 -22.15 8.31
N SER A 248 -17.57 -21.51 7.84
CA SER A 248 -18.65 -20.97 8.67
C SER A 248 -19.49 -22.05 9.39
N LYS A 249 -19.24 -23.32 9.10
CA LYS A 249 -19.99 -24.49 9.60
C LYS A 249 -19.28 -25.29 10.69
N LYS A 250 -18.12 -24.83 11.18
CA LYS A 250 -17.32 -25.51 12.22
C LYS A 250 -16.88 -24.55 13.33
#